data_AF-A0A7J7C6R5-F1
#
_entry.id   AF-A0A7J7C6R5-F1
#
_cell.length_a   1.000
_cell.length_b   1.000
_cell.length_c   1.000
_cell.angle_alpha   90.00
_cell.angle_beta   90.00
_cell.angle_gamma   90.00
#
_symmetry.space_group_name_H-M   'P 1'
#
loop_
_entity.id
_entity.type
_entity.pdbx_description
1 polymer ?
#
loop_
_entity_poly.entity_id
_entity_poly.type
_entity_poly.pdbx_seq_one_letter_code
_entity_poly.pdbx_strand_id
1 'polypeptide(L)'
;MRMEELWEAVNFICSMEFLKMAVLWTMSLLTSYIQLFVPRLFGQKTTVYPRCLPQMRGSIRPVCIVTGATSGLGAATAQALSNEGFCVVLAGRSMHLLSKVELL
;
A
#
# COMPACT_ATOMS: atom_id res chain seq x y z
N MET A 1 -43.02 9.03 24.32
CA MET A 1 -41.66 8.63 24.73
C MET A 1 -41.44 9.20 26.11
N ARG A 2 -41.10 8.36 27.10
CA ARG A 2 -41.09 8.75 28.51
C ARG A 2 -39.85 9.62 28.77
N MET A 3 -39.96 10.68 29.57
CA MET A 3 -38.83 11.57 29.89
C MET A 3 -37.65 10.83 30.55
N GLU A 4 -37.94 9.73 31.25
CA GLU A 4 -36.95 8.86 31.90
C GLU A 4 -36.10 8.10 30.87
N GLU A 5 -36.73 7.54 29.84
CA GLU A 5 -36.05 6.85 28.72
C GLU A 5 -35.14 7.82 27.93
N LEU A 6 -35.59 9.08 27.78
CA LEU A 6 -34.79 10.14 27.17
C LEU A 6 -33.55 10.48 27.99
N TRP A 7 -33.68 10.55 29.31
CA TRP A 7 -32.57 10.87 30.21
C TRP A 7 -31.53 9.76 30.27
N GLU A 8 -31.97 8.49 30.27
CA GLU A 8 -31.09 7.32 30.20
C GLU A 8 -30.30 7.27 28.89
N ALA A 9 -30.96 7.55 27.76
CA ALA A 9 -30.30 7.63 26.47
C ALA A 9 -29.25 8.76 26.41
N VAL A 10 -29.55 9.93 27.00
CA VAL A 10 -28.61 11.05 27.07
C VAL A 10 -27.40 10.71 27.95
N ASN A 11 -27.61 10.08 29.10
CA ASN A 11 -26.51 9.64 29.98
C ASN A 11 -25.62 8.59 29.31
N PHE A 12 -26.21 7.69 28.52
CA PHE A 12 -25.45 6.71 27.74
C PHE A 12 -24.59 7.36 26.65
N ILE A 13 -25.15 8.32 25.91
CA ILE A 13 -24.42 9.06 24.86
C ILE A 13 -23.31 9.93 25.48
N CYS A 14 -23.55 10.53 26.64
CA CYS A 14 -22.55 11.30 27.38
C CYS A 14 -21.57 10.43 28.19
N SER A 15 -21.67 9.10 28.11
CA SER A 15 -20.66 8.23 28.72
C SER A 15 -19.31 8.49 28.08
N MET A 16 -18.31 8.70 28.92
CA MET A 16 -16.92 8.90 28.49
C MET A 16 -16.42 7.72 27.65
N GLU A 17 -16.94 6.51 27.86
CA GLU A 17 -16.59 5.32 27.08
C GLU A 17 -17.15 5.37 25.65
N PHE A 18 -18.42 5.80 25.51
CA PHE A 18 -19.07 5.95 24.21
C PHE A 18 -18.42 7.07 23.41
N LEU A 19 -18.17 8.23 24.03
CA LEU A 19 -17.42 9.32 23.39
C LEU A 19 -16.01 8.90 23.00
N LYS A 20 -15.32 8.10 23.82
CA LYS A 20 -13.98 7.57 23.50
C LYS A 20 -14.00 6.68 22.25
N MET A 21 -15.00 5.80 22.13
CA MET A 21 -15.13 4.93 20.96
C MET A 21 -15.66 5.67 19.72
N ALA A 22 -16.66 6.54 19.87
CA ALA A 22 -17.30 7.21 18.76
C ALA A 22 -16.49 8.40 18.22
N VAL A 23 -15.83 9.16 19.09
CA VAL A 23 -15.13 10.41 18.71
C VAL A 23 -13.64 10.17 18.52
N LEU A 24 -12.94 9.55 19.47
CA LEU A 24 -11.48 9.40 19.31
C LEU A 24 -11.12 8.44 18.18
N TRP A 25 -11.90 7.38 17.96
CA TRP A 25 -11.58 6.42 16.90
C TRP A 25 -11.90 6.98 15.52
N THR A 26 -13.01 7.70 15.37
CA THR A 26 -13.35 8.37 14.11
C THR A 26 -12.35 9.47 13.80
N MET A 27 -11.92 10.25 14.80
CA MET A 27 -10.86 11.25 14.62
C MET A 27 -9.49 10.61 14.35
N SER A 28 -9.16 9.47 14.94
CA SER A 28 -7.94 8.69 14.62
C SER A 28 -7.96 8.18 13.17
N LEU A 29 -9.08 7.62 12.71
CA LEU A 29 -9.23 7.19 11.32
C LEU A 29 -9.20 8.37 10.35
N LEU A 30 -9.88 9.46 10.68
CA LEU A 30 -9.90 10.67 9.87
C LEU A 30 -8.50 11.29 9.77
N THR A 31 -7.77 11.39 10.87
CA THR A 31 -6.39 11.90 10.87
C THR A 31 -5.46 10.97 10.10
N SER A 32 -5.61 9.65 10.18
CA SER A 32 -4.87 8.70 9.34
C SER A 32 -5.13 8.88 7.84
N TYR A 33 -6.40 9.07 7.45
CA TYR A 33 -6.76 9.37 6.07
C TYR A 33 -6.20 10.72 5.60
N ILE A 34 -6.30 11.76 6.42
CA ILE A 34 -5.71 13.07 6.13
C ILE A 34 -4.19 12.95 6.00
N GLN A 35 -3.52 12.21 6.89
CA GLN A 35 -2.07 11.96 6.83
C GLN A 35 -1.66 11.20 5.56
N LEU A 36 -2.50 10.33 5.01
CA LEU A 36 -2.24 9.66 3.73
C LEU A 36 -2.57 10.55 2.52
N PHE A 37 -3.52 11.47 2.66
CA PHE A 37 -3.99 12.34 1.59
C PHE A 37 -3.12 13.61 1.42
N VAL A 38 -2.63 14.18 2.51
CA VAL A 38 -1.79 15.39 2.51
C VAL A 38 -0.50 15.21 1.68
N PRO A 39 0.26 14.10 1.77
CA PRO A 39 1.42 13.85 0.92
C PRO A 39 1.08 13.68 -0.58
N ARG A 40 -0.16 13.30 -0.91
CA ARG A 40 -0.60 13.25 -2.32
C ARG A 40 -0.86 14.65 -2.88
N LEU A 41 -1.35 15.57 -2.06
CA LEU A 41 -1.66 16.94 -2.48
C LEU A 41 -0.46 17.90 -2.41
N PHE A 42 0.44 17.74 -1.45
CA PHE A 42 1.57 18.64 -1.22
C PHE A 42 2.87 18.21 -1.89
N GLY A 43 2.79 17.31 -2.86
CA GLY A 43 3.95 16.77 -3.57
C GLY A 43 4.68 15.76 -2.71
N GLN A 44 4.52 14.48 -3.06
CA GLN A 44 5.33 13.42 -2.51
C GLN A 44 6.80 13.76 -2.79
N LYS A 45 7.59 14.04 -1.75
CA LYS A 45 9.04 13.89 -1.87
C LYS A 45 9.25 12.43 -2.21
N THR A 46 9.54 12.13 -3.47
CA THR A 46 9.97 10.80 -3.88
C THR A 46 11.25 10.52 -3.13
N THR A 47 11.14 9.82 -2.00
CA THR A 47 12.29 9.25 -1.32
C THR A 47 12.80 8.17 -2.26
N VAL A 48 13.76 8.56 -3.10
CA VAL A 48 14.55 7.62 -3.88
C VAL A 48 15.38 6.87 -2.84
N TYR A 49 14.89 5.72 -2.42
CA TYR A 49 15.70 4.80 -1.63
C TYR A 49 16.90 4.44 -2.48
N PRO A 50 18.15 4.63 -2.00
CA PRO A 50 19.31 4.19 -2.74
C PRO A 50 19.13 2.70 -3.00
N ARG A 51 18.93 2.33 -4.26
CA ARG A 51 18.87 0.93 -4.65
C ARG A 51 20.23 0.37 -4.29
N CYS A 52 20.28 -0.63 -3.39
CA CYS A 52 21.45 -1.48 -3.28
C CYS A 52 21.61 -2.15 -4.63
N LEU A 53 22.41 -1.54 -5.50
CA LEU A 53 22.73 -2.11 -6.79
C LEU A 53 23.32 -3.49 -6.49
N PRO A 54 22.80 -4.56 -7.09
CA PRO A 54 23.34 -5.88 -6.81
C PRO A 54 24.82 -5.82 -7.09
N GLN A 55 25.62 -6.03 -6.05
CA GLN A 55 27.06 -6.01 -6.16
C GLN A 55 27.39 -7.18 -7.08
N MET A 56 27.73 -6.88 -8.35
CA MET A 56 28.08 -7.86 -9.37
C MET A 56 29.41 -8.51 -8.98
N ARG A 57 29.38 -9.39 -7.98
CA ARG A 57 30.53 -10.20 -7.57
C ARG A 57 30.58 -11.42 -8.50
N GLY A 58 31.25 -11.27 -9.63
CA GLY A 58 31.40 -12.33 -10.64
C GLY A 58 30.21 -12.43 -11.60
N SER A 59 30.02 -13.61 -12.21
CA SER A 59 29.00 -13.86 -13.24
C SER A 59 27.58 -14.13 -12.70
N ILE A 60 27.37 -14.06 -11.39
CA ILE A 60 26.09 -14.42 -10.75
C ILE A 60 25.15 -13.23 -10.77
N ARG A 61 24.03 -13.37 -11.50
CA ARG A 61 22.93 -12.39 -11.47
C ARG A 61 22.04 -12.64 -10.25
N PRO A 62 21.66 -11.60 -9.50
CA PRO A 62 20.67 -11.73 -8.43
C PRO A 62 19.31 -12.16 -9.01
N VAL A 63 18.55 -12.96 -8.25
CA VAL A 63 17.21 -13.42 -8.66
C VAL A 63 16.15 -12.60 -7.92
N CYS A 64 15.12 -12.14 -8.63
CA CYS A 64 13.93 -11.54 -8.02
C CYS A 64 12.64 -12.22 -8.54
N ILE A 65 11.62 -12.30 -7.68
CA ILE A 65 10.31 -12.84 -8.04
C ILE A 65 9.31 -11.69 -8.01
N VAL A 66 8.62 -11.45 -9.12
CA VAL A 66 7.62 -10.38 -9.23
C VAL A 66 6.24 -11.01 -9.35
N THR A 67 5.42 -10.85 -8.30
CA THR A 67 4.03 -11.28 -8.29
C THR A 67 3.14 -10.22 -8.94
N GLY A 68 2.06 -10.65 -9.60
CA GLY A 68 1.21 -9.74 -10.36
C GLY A 68 1.91 -9.15 -11.59
N ALA A 69 2.92 -9.85 -12.14
CA ALA A 69 3.73 -9.39 -13.25
C ALA A 69 2.96 -9.27 -14.60
N THR A 70 1.68 -9.66 -14.64
CA THR A 70 0.86 -9.65 -15.86
C THR A 70 0.56 -8.25 -16.40
N SER A 71 0.57 -7.21 -15.55
CA SER A 71 0.16 -5.86 -15.94
C SER A 71 0.55 -4.80 -14.91
N GLY A 72 0.44 -3.53 -15.29
CA GLY A 72 0.53 -2.39 -14.37
C GLY A 72 1.87 -2.34 -13.65
N LEU A 73 1.83 -2.12 -12.32
CA LEU A 73 3.02 -1.98 -11.49
C LEU A 73 3.92 -3.21 -11.54
N GLY A 74 3.36 -4.42 -11.45
CA GLY A 74 4.15 -5.65 -11.47
C GLY A 74 4.91 -5.82 -12.79
N ALA A 75 4.26 -5.54 -13.92
CA ALA A 75 4.91 -5.59 -15.24
C ALA A 75 6.04 -4.54 -15.35
N ALA A 76 5.78 -3.29 -14.95
CA ALA A 76 6.78 -2.22 -14.98
C ALA A 76 7.97 -2.51 -14.05
N THR A 77 7.72 -3.06 -12.85
CA THR A 77 8.76 -3.47 -11.92
C THR A 77 9.62 -4.61 -12.48
N ALA A 78 8.99 -5.62 -13.10
CA ALA A 78 9.72 -6.71 -13.73
C ALA A 78 10.64 -6.21 -14.86
N GLN A 79 10.15 -5.33 -15.72
CA GLN A 79 10.93 -4.74 -16.80
C GLN A 79 12.11 -3.90 -16.25
N ALA A 80 11.85 -3.04 -15.26
CA ALA A 80 12.90 -2.23 -14.65
C ALA A 80 14.00 -3.08 -14.00
N LEU A 81 13.63 -4.11 -13.24
CA LEU A 81 14.59 -5.01 -12.58
C LEU A 81 15.39 -5.84 -13.59
N SER A 82 14.77 -6.29 -14.68
CA SER A 82 15.46 -6.98 -15.77
C SER A 82 16.54 -6.09 -16.40
N ASN A 83 16.20 -4.83 -16.68
CA ASN A 83 17.13 -3.82 -17.21
C ASN A 83 18.27 -3.48 -16.23
N GLU A 84 18.06 -3.69 -14.93
CA GLU A 84 19.09 -3.54 -13.89
C GLU A 84 19.99 -4.78 -13.74
N GLY A 85 19.77 -5.83 -14.53
CA GLY A 85 20.61 -7.04 -14.56
C GLY A 85 20.16 -8.15 -13.62
N PHE A 86 18.95 -8.07 -13.06
CA PHE A 86 18.36 -9.17 -12.30
C PHE A 86 17.88 -10.30 -13.21
N CYS A 87 17.94 -11.53 -12.70
CA CYS A 87 17.16 -12.64 -13.22
C CYS A 87 15.74 -12.55 -12.62
N VAL A 88 14.77 -12.14 -13.43
CA VAL A 88 13.40 -11.89 -12.97
C VAL A 88 12.52 -13.10 -13.24
N VAL A 89 11.90 -13.62 -12.19
CA VAL A 89 10.85 -14.64 -12.28
C VAL A 89 9.49 -13.95 -12.26
N LEU A 90 8.77 -14.04 -13.37
CA LEU A 90 7.43 -13.49 -13.51
C LEU A 90 6.42 -14.46 -12.89
N ALA A 91 5.62 -13.97 -11.93
CA ALA A 91 4.55 -14.74 -11.31
C ALA A 91 3.20 -14.05 -11.52
N GLY A 92 2.25 -14.77 -12.12
CA GLY A 92 0.90 -14.26 -12.36
C GLY A 92 -0.07 -15.35 -12.77
N ARG A 93 -1.36 -14.99 -12.79
CA ARG A 93 -2.46 -15.95 -13.01
C ARG A 93 -2.65 -16.37 -14.47
N SER A 94 -2.13 -15.60 -15.43
CA SER A 94 -2.32 -15.83 -16.86
C SER A 94 -0.99 -15.95 -17.58
N MET A 95 -0.70 -17.15 -18.10
CA MET A 95 0.50 -17.43 -18.88
C MET A 95 0.56 -16.58 -20.16
N HIS A 96 -0.58 -16.41 -20.84
CA HIS A 96 -0.68 -15.60 -22.06
C HIS A 96 -0.38 -14.11 -21.84
N LEU A 97 -0.72 -13.56 -20.67
CA LEU A 97 -0.35 -12.19 -20.33
C LEU A 97 1.13 -12.08 -19.91
N LEU A 98 1.65 -13.08 -19.21
CA LEU A 98 3.08 -13.15 -18.86
C LEU A 98 3.97 -13.14 -20.10
N SER A 99 3.63 -13.95 -21.11
CA SER A 99 4.45 -14.06 -22.33
C SER A 99 4.55 -12.75 -23.11
N LYS A 100 3.58 -11.83 -22.94
CA LYS A 100 3.65 -10.49 -23.54
C LYS A 100 4.60 -9.55 -22.79
N VAL A 101 4.72 -9.72 -21.47
CA VAL A 101 5.61 -8.92 -20.62
C VAL A 101 7.06 -9.36 -20.78
N GLU A 102 7.30 -10.63 -21.08
CA GLU A 102 8.63 -11.17 -21.40
C GLU A 102 9.21 -10.63 -22.73
N LEU A 103 8.35 -10.15 -23.64
CA LEU A 103 8.73 -9.62 -24.97
C LEU A 103 8.96 -8.10 -25.00
N LEU A 104 8.89 -7.42 -23.85
CA LEU A 104 9.08 -5.96 -23.69
C LEU A 104 10.43 -5.62 -23.06
#